data_AF-D1JHY6-F1
#
_entry.id   AF-D1JHY6-F1
#
_cell.length_a   1.000
_cell.length_b   1.000
_cell.length_c   1.000
_cell.angle_alpha   90.00
_cell.angle_beta   90.00
_cell.angle_gamma   90.00
#
_symmetry.space_group_name_H-M   'P 1'
#
loop_
_entity.id
_entity.type
_entity.pdbx_description
1 polymer ?
#
loop_
_entity_poly.entity_id
_entity_poly.type
_entity_poly.pdbx_seq_one_letter_code
_entity_poly.pdbx_strand_id
1 'polypeptide(L)'
;MNRAQKILLFLFTILLVTASIYLALTMFPASQQPVVEVSAAAEIAPDVLLGMDKMVVASGPDALQRVKQSHVGNVEQVKDVAIVHYMKEGGMLTLWTTLYQNETTARIENEKMAIGMQNWGGSWASDLKAQTIAEKQVYQTTSDNLSHYFWVDGDWIFYIVPHNFTQEETAEIICAIRS
;
A
#
# COMPACT_ATOMS: atom_id res chain seq x y z
N MET A 1 -8.76 34.16 59.96
CA MET A 1 -9.67 34.25 58.78
C MET A 1 -11.08 33.94 59.21
N ASN A 2 -12.00 34.89 59.08
CA ASN A 2 -13.39 34.75 59.55
C ASN A 2 -14.22 33.88 58.59
N ARG A 3 -15.42 33.48 59.02
CA ARG A 3 -16.29 32.55 58.28
C ARG A 3 -16.63 33.08 56.87
N ALA A 4 -16.80 34.39 56.72
CA ALA A 4 -17.06 35.04 55.44
C ALA A 4 -15.85 34.97 54.49
N GLN A 5 -14.63 35.20 54.99
CA GLN A 5 -13.39 35.07 54.21
C GLN A 5 -13.13 33.63 53.75
N LYS A 6 -13.49 32.62 54.58
CA LYS A 6 -13.40 31.20 54.20
C LYS A 6 -14.37 30.84 53.07
N ILE A 7 -15.60 31.35 53.13
CA ILE A 7 -16.61 31.13 52.08
C ILE A 7 -16.19 31.81 50.77
N LEU A 8 -15.69 33.05 50.84
CA LEU A 8 -15.22 33.78 49.66
C LEU A 8 -14.03 33.09 48.99
N LEU A 9 -13.06 32.61 49.78
CA LEU A 9 -11.93 31.86 49.26
C LEU A 9 -12.36 30.55 48.58
N PHE A 10 -13.33 29.84 49.17
CA PHE A 10 -13.86 28.59 48.63
C PHE A 10 -14.59 28.81 47.29
N LEU A 11 -15.41 29.85 47.19
CA LEU A 11 -16.10 30.22 45.93
C LEU A 11 -15.10 30.65 44.85
N PHE A 12 -14.05 31.38 45.21
CA PHE A 12 -13.01 31.79 44.27
C PHE A 12 -12.20 30.58 43.74
N THR A 13 -11.91 29.59 44.58
CA THR A 13 -11.27 28.35 44.14
C THR A 13 -12.14 27.53 43.19
N ILE A 14 -13.46 27.44 43.42
CA ILE A 14 -14.37 26.75 42.50
C ILE A 14 -14.42 27.46 41.15
N LEU A 15 -14.44 28.79 41.14
CA LEU A 15 -14.44 29.58 39.92
C LEU A 15 -13.13 29.39 39.11
N LEU A 16 -11.99 29.32 39.79
CA LEU A 16 -10.69 29.06 39.16
C LEU A 16 -10.59 27.66 38.54
N VAL A 17 -11.10 26.63 39.23
CA VAL A 17 -11.10 25.25 38.72
C VAL A 17 -12.04 25.10 37.51
N THR A 18 -13.21 25.74 37.55
CA THR A 18 -14.16 25.69 36.41
C THR A 18 -13.63 26.44 35.20
N ALA A 19 -13.00 27.61 35.38
CA ALA A 19 -12.38 28.36 34.30
C ALA A 19 -11.20 27.62 33.63
N SER A 20 -10.39 26.90 34.40
CA SER A 20 -9.25 26.13 33.87
C SER A 20 -9.69 24.87 33.12
N ILE A 21 -10.77 24.21 33.53
CA ILE A 21 -11.39 23.11 32.77
C ILE A 21 -11.96 23.63 31.45
N TYR A 22 -12.66 24.77 31.46
CA TYR A 22 -13.25 25.36 30.26
C TYR A 22 -12.17 25.79 29.25
N LEU A 23 -11.08 26.40 29.74
CA LEU A 23 -9.96 26.80 28.89
C LEU A 23 -9.25 25.59 28.26
N ALA A 24 -9.04 24.51 29.02
CA ALA A 24 -8.48 23.27 28.47
C ALA A 24 -9.38 22.69 27.35
N LEU A 25 -10.70 22.64 27.56
CA LEU A 25 -11.65 22.17 26.55
C LEU A 25 -11.67 23.03 25.27
N THR A 26 -11.37 24.33 25.35
CA THR A 26 -11.27 25.20 24.16
C THR A 26 -9.89 25.18 23.48
N MET A 27 -8.84 24.77 24.19
CA MET A 27 -7.46 24.72 23.69
C MET A 27 -7.12 23.38 23.02
N PHE A 28 -7.92 22.34 23.24
CA PHE A 28 -7.85 21.09 22.48
C PHE A 28 -8.87 21.18 21.33
N PRO A 29 -8.46 21.59 20.11
CA PRO A 29 -9.32 21.40 18.95
C PRO A 29 -9.74 19.93 18.92
N ALA A 30 -11.04 19.69 18.69
CA ALA A 30 -11.55 18.36 18.42
C ALA A 30 -10.60 17.69 17.42
N SER A 31 -9.98 16.58 17.82
CA SER A 31 -9.08 15.82 16.97
C SER A 31 -9.77 15.65 15.63
N GLN A 32 -9.28 16.34 14.60
CA GLN A 32 -9.73 16.09 13.24
C GLN A 32 -9.40 14.62 13.01
N GLN A 33 -10.43 13.77 12.97
CA GLN A 33 -10.24 12.40 12.51
C GLN A 33 -9.53 12.51 11.17
N PRO A 34 -8.40 11.82 10.96
CA PRO A 34 -7.73 11.86 9.68
C PRO A 34 -8.78 11.49 8.64
N VAL A 35 -9.01 12.41 7.69
CA VAL A 35 -9.75 12.08 6.48
C VAL A 35 -8.98 10.90 5.90
N VAL A 36 -9.60 9.73 5.87
CA VAL A 36 -9.01 8.56 5.23
C VAL A 36 -8.90 8.95 3.77
N GLU A 37 -7.72 9.43 3.37
CA GLU A 37 -7.40 9.69 1.98
C GLU A 37 -7.51 8.34 1.29
N VAL A 38 -8.54 8.21 0.46
CA VAL A 38 -8.80 6.95 -0.24
C VAL A 38 -7.68 6.77 -1.26
N SER A 39 -6.85 5.75 -1.04
CA SER A 39 -5.72 5.46 -1.91
C SER A 39 -6.21 4.93 -3.24
N ALA A 40 -5.95 5.67 -4.33
CA ALA A 40 -6.23 5.22 -5.68
C ALA A 40 -5.54 3.88 -5.97
N ALA A 41 -4.36 3.65 -5.37
CA ALA A 41 -3.66 2.38 -5.50
C ALA A 41 -4.37 1.21 -4.80
N ALA A 42 -5.09 1.45 -3.70
CA ALA A 42 -5.92 0.41 -3.08
C ALA A 42 -7.21 0.17 -3.87
N GLU A 43 -7.76 1.20 -4.52
CA GLU A 43 -9.01 1.12 -5.31
C GLU A 43 -8.85 0.37 -6.62
N ILE A 44 -7.71 0.51 -7.31
CA ILE A 44 -7.51 -0.12 -8.63
C ILE A 44 -7.48 -1.66 -8.56
N ALA A 45 -7.20 -2.22 -7.38
CA ALA A 45 -7.26 -3.66 -7.16
C ALA A 45 -8.73 -4.15 -7.09
N PRO A 46 -9.12 -5.21 -7.83
CA PRO A 46 -10.49 -5.71 -7.82
C PRO A 46 -11.00 -6.04 -6.41
N ASP A 47 -12.25 -5.72 -6.07
CA ASP A 47 -12.79 -6.06 -4.74
C ASP A 47 -12.89 -7.57 -4.51
N VAL A 48 -13.12 -8.33 -5.58
CA VAL A 48 -13.14 -9.80 -5.58
C VAL A 48 -12.30 -10.31 -6.73
N LEU A 49 -11.46 -11.31 -6.47
CA LEU A 49 -10.60 -11.95 -7.46
C LEU A 49 -10.66 -13.47 -7.30
N LEU A 50 -11.17 -14.18 -8.30
CA LEU A 50 -11.38 -15.63 -8.25
C LEU A 50 -12.15 -16.08 -6.98
N GLY A 51 -13.15 -15.29 -6.57
CA GLY A 51 -13.95 -15.54 -5.36
C GLY A 51 -13.27 -15.20 -4.04
N MET A 52 -12.06 -14.63 -4.06
CA MET A 52 -11.37 -14.13 -2.87
C MET A 52 -11.65 -12.65 -2.67
N ASP A 53 -11.94 -12.24 -1.43
CA ASP A 53 -12.13 -10.84 -1.08
C ASP A 53 -10.80 -10.09 -0.97
N LYS A 54 -10.80 -8.83 -1.41
CA LYS A 54 -9.69 -7.90 -1.28
C LYS A 54 -9.39 -7.57 0.19
N MET A 55 -8.14 -7.72 0.59
CA MET A 55 -7.62 -7.24 1.87
C MET A 55 -6.50 -6.21 1.65
N VAL A 56 -6.77 -4.94 1.95
CA VAL A 56 -5.73 -3.90 1.91
C VAL A 56 -4.83 -4.04 3.13
N VAL A 57 -3.56 -4.36 2.91
CA VAL A 57 -2.56 -4.56 3.97
C VAL A 57 -1.87 -3.25 4.32
N ALA A 58 -1.58 -2.43 3.32
CA ALA A 58 -1.02 -1.09 3.48
C ALA A 58 -1.37 -0.24 2.24
N SER A 59 -1.43 1.07 2.41
CA SER A 59 -1.65 2.02 1.31
C SER A 59 -0.89 3.33 1.56
N GLY A 60 -0.65 4.10 0.49
CA GLY A 60 -0.01 5.40 0.55
C GLY A 60 1.41 5.34 1.17
N PRO A 61 1.76 6.29 2.05
CA PRO A 61 3.10 6.36 2.64
C PRO A 61 3.56 5.09 3.36
N ASP A 62 2.67 4.40 4.06
CA ASP A 62 2.98 3.18 4.80
C ASP A 62 3.33 2.02 3.86
N ALA A 63 2.60 1.89 2.75
CA ALA A 63 2.94 0.92 1.71
C ALA A 63 4.26 1.28 1.03
N LEU A 64 4.50 2.56 0.72
CA LEU A 64 5.73 3.01 0.10
C LEU A 64 6.96 2.70 0.97
N GLN A 65 6.85 2.90 2.29
CA GLN A 65 7.91 2.55 3.22
C GLN A 65 8.21 1.04 3.18
N ARG A 66 7.18 0.20 3.18
CA ARG A 66 7.34 -1.27 3.13
C ARG A 66 7.98 -1.71 1.82
N VAL A 67 7.52 -1.18 0.68
CA VAL A 67 8.11 -1.47 -0.63
C VAL A 67 9.59 -1.08 -0.66
N LYS A 68 9.97 0.10 -0.16
CA LYS A 68 11.38 0.53 -0.09
C LYS A 68 12.25 -0.34 0.81
N GLN A 69 11.68 -0.95 1.85
CA GLN A 69 12.41 -1.87 2.73
C GLN A 69 12.63 -3.25 2.09
N SER A 70 11.71 -3.68 1.23
CA SER A 70 11.77 -4.99 0.56
C SER A 70 12.40 -4.96 -0.83
N HIS A 71 12.48 -3.78 -1.46
CA HIS A 71 13.00 -3.63 -2.81
C HIS A 71 14.52 -3.36 -2.81
N VAL A 72 15.25 -4.02 -3.71
CA VAL A 72 16.67 -3.76 -3.94
C VAL A 72 16.80 -2.73 -5.07
N GLY A 73 17.28 -1.54 -4.72
CA GLY A 73 17.37 -0.40 -5.64
C GLY A 73 16.51 0.77 -5.16
N ASN A 74 16.56 1.89 -5.89
CA ASN A 74 15.78 3.07 -5.53
C ASN A 74 14.38 2.98 -6.15
N VAL A 75 13.37 3.19 -5.32
CA VAL A 75 11.97 3.38 -5.76
C VAL A 75 11.68 4.88 -5.79
N GLU A 76 11.55 5.44 -6.98
CA GLU A 76 11.44 6.89 -7.23
C GLU A 76 10.15 7.23 -7.97
N GLN A 77 9.72 8.49 -7.92
CA GLN A 77 8.59 9.02 -8.72
C GLN A 77 7.22 8.34 -8.51
N VAL A 78 7.06 7.55 -7.45
CA VAL A 78 5.78 6.94 -7.05
C VAL A 78 4.82 8.02 -6.55
N LYS A 79 3.62 8.06 -7.12
CA LYS A 79 2.51 8.91 -6.65
C LYS A 79 1.73 8.26 -5.51
N ASP A 80 1.38 6.99 -5.68
CA ASP A 80 0.63 6.22 -4.71
C ASP A 80 0.98 4.74 -4.86
N VAL A 81 0.82 3.97 -3.79
CA VAL A 81 1.11 2.53 -3.77
C VAL A 81 0.24 1.84 -2.74
N ALA A 82 -0.19 0.62 -3.04
CA ALA A 82 -0.86 -0.24 -2.09
C ALA A 82 -0.34 -1.67 -2.16
N ILE A 83 -0.43 -2.35 -1.02
CA ILE A 83 -0.17 -3.78 -0.86
C ILE A 83 -1.50 -4.42 -0.51
N VAL A 84 -1.94 -5.37 -1.34
CA VAL A 84 -3.23 -6.04 -1.25
C VAL A 84 -3.00 -7.54 -1.19
N HIS A 85 -3.71 -8.23 -0.31
CA HIS A 85 -3.77 -9.68 -0.28
C HIS A 85 -5.14 -10.19 -0.72
N TYR A 86 -5.14 -11.33 -1.39
CA TYR A 86 -6.31 -12.17 -1.61
C TYR A 86 -6.01 -13.55 -1.05
N MET A 87 -6.88 -14.07 -0.19
CA MET A 87 -6.65 -15.31 0.56
C MET A 87 -7.67 -16.38 0.16
N LYS A 88 -7.20 -17.61 -0.04
CA LYS A 88 -8.04 -18.82 -0.16
C LYS A 88 -7.49 -19.91 0.75
N GLU A 89 -8.24 -21.00 0.91
CA GLU A 89 -7.72 -22.16 1.63
C GLU A 89 -6.43 -22.67 0.96
N GLY A 90 -5.33 -22.68 1.72
CA GLY A 90 -4.03 -23.15 1.24
C GLY A 90 -3.32 -22.23 0.23
N GLY A 91 -3.83 -21.02 -0.06
CA GLY A 91 -3.22 -20.11 -1.05
C GLY A 91 -3.35 -18.63 -0.69
N MET A 92 -2.41 -17.83 -1.19
CA MET A 92 -2.40 -16.37 -1.00
C MET A 92 -1.83 -15.68 -2.25
N LEU A 93 -2.48 -14.61 -2.70
CA LEU A 93 -1.93 -13.71 -3.69
C LEU A 93 -1.49 -12.42 -2.99
N THR A 94 -0.22 -12.06 -3.12
CA THR A 94 0.24 -10.69 -2.83
C THR A 94 0.17 -9.88 -4.12
N LEU A 95 -0.48 -8.73 -4.09
CA LEU A 95 -0.54 -7.75 -5.19
C LEU A 95 0.00 -6.41 -4.70
N TRP A 96 0.98 -5.87 -5.40
CA TRP A 96 1.41 -4.48 -5.28
C TRP A 96 0.90 -3.68 -6.48
N THR A 97 0.24 -2.58 -6.20
CA THR A 97 -0.26 -1.62 -7.20
C THR A 97 0.53 -0.33 -7.00
N THR A 98 1.22 0.15 -8.05
CA THR A 98 2.06 1.36 -7.95
C THR A 98 1.69 2.35 -9.05
N LEU A 99 1.24 3.53 -8.65
CA LEU A 99 0.86 4.62 -9.54
C LEU A 99 2.05 5.56 -9.80
N TYR A 100 2.27 5.91 -11.05
CA TYR A 100 3.30 6.87 -11.47
C TYR A 100 2.69 8.14 -12.08
N GLN A 101 3.55 9.10 -12.41
CA GLN A 101 3.10 10.36 -12.99
C GLN A 101 2.38 10.19 -14.32
N ASN A 102 2.85 9.27 -15.15
CA ASN A 102 2.35 8.94 -16.47
C ASN A 102 2.90 7.57 -16.91
N GLU A 103 2.39 7.06 -18.04
CA GLU A 103 2.81 5.78 -18.63
C GLU A 103 4.30 5.71 -18.95
N THR A 104 4.91 6.80 -19.44
CA THR A 104 6.34 6.81 -19.75
C THR A 104 7.19 6.55 -18.51
N THR A 105 6.86 7.20 -17.39
CA THR A 105 7.53 6.96 -16.11
C THR A 105 7.32 5.51 -15.64
N ALA A 106 6.09 4.99 -15.71
CA ALA A 106 5.80 3.60 -15.33
C ALA A 106 6.62 2.58 -16.16
N ARG A 107 6.70 2.77 -17.48
CA ARG A 107 7.51 1.92 -18.37
C ARG A 107 9.00 1.96 -18.01
N ILE A 108 9.55 3.16 -17.79
CA ILE A 108 10.96 3.33 -17.42
C ILE A 108 11.27 2.64 -16.09
N GLU A 109 10.44 2.82 -15.07
CA GLU A 109 10.67 2.18 -13.76
C GLU A 109 10.50 0.65 -13.81
N ASN A 110 9.58 0.15 -14.64
CA ASN A 110 9.42 -1.28 -14.88
C ASN A 110 10.63 -1.90 -15.60
N GLU A 111 11.16 -1.22 -16.62
CA GLU A 111 12.38 -1.64 -17.33
C GLU A 111 13.60 -1.57 -16.41
N LYS A 112 13.73 -0.51 -15.59
CA LYS A 112 14.77 -0.41 -14.58
C LYS A 112 14.73 -1.59 -13.60
N MET A 113 13.55 -2.03 -13.19
CA MET A 113 13.40 -3.20 -12.32
C MET A 113 13.89 -4.47 -13.01
N ALA A 114 13.49 -4.72 -14.27
CA ALA A 114 13.96 -5.87 -15.04
C ALA A 114 15.49 -5.85 -15.27
N ILE A 115 16.05 -4.72 -15.70
CA ILE A 115 17.50 -4.54 -15.90
C ILE A 115 18.24 -4.70 -14.56
N GLY A 116 17.68 -4.17 -13.48
CA GLY A 116 18.24 -4.29 -12.14
C GLY A 116 18.32 -5.74 -11.67
N MET A 117 17.25 -6.50 -11.87
CA MET A 117 17.23 -7.94 -11.61
C MET A 117 18.25 -8.68 -12.48
N GLN A 118 18.35 -8.35 -13.77
CA GLN A 118 19.29 -9.00 -14.67
C GLN A 118 20.76 -8.76 -14.27
N ASN A 119 21.10 -7.54 -13.84
CA ASN A 119 22.47 -7.17 -13.54
C ASN A 119 22.91 -7.51 -12.11
N TRP A 120 21.99 -7.43 -11.13
CA TRP A 120 22.32 -7.50 -9.71
C TRP A 120 21.40 -8.43 -8.91
N GLY A 121 20.43 -9.09 -9.55
CA GLY A 121 19.40 -9.88 -8.88
C GLY A 121 19.85 -11.27 -8.40
N GLY A 122 21.04 -11.75 -8.76
CA GLY A 122 21.49 -13.09 -8.35
C GLY A 122 20.52 -14.19 -8.83
N SER A 123 19.89 -14.93 -7.92
CA SER A 123 18.88 -15.95 -8.25
C SER A 123 17.69 -15.38 -9.02
N TRP A 124 17.36 -14.10 -8.84
CA TRP A 124 16.28 -13.44 -9.56
C TRP A 124 16.58 -13.24 -11.05
N ALA A 125 17.84 -13.29 -11.46
CA ALA A 125 18.27 -13.06 -12.84
C ALA A 125 18.14 -14.31 -13.72
N SER A 126 18.34 -15.50 -13.15
CA SER A 126 18.52 -16.74 -13.94
C SER A 126 17.28 -17.13 -14.72
N ASP A 127 16.09 -16.84 -14.18
CA ASP A 127 14.81 -17.21 -14.78
C ASP A 127 13.98 -16.00 -15.22
N LEU A 128 14.58 -14.79 -15.21
CA LEU A 128 13.91 -13.58 -15.65
C LEU A 128 13.62 -13.65 -17.16
N LYS A 129 12.34 -13.55 -17.54
CA LYS A 129 11.91 -13.52 -18.93
C LYS A 129 10.70 -12.62 -19.12
N ALA A 130 10.62 -11.98 -20.29
CA ALA A 130 9.40 -11.35 -20.76
C ALA A 130 8.56 -12.36 -21.54
N GLN A 131 7.24 -12.37 -21.32
CA GLN A 131 6.30 -13.22 -22.03
C GLN A 131 4.95 -12.53 -22.15
N THR A 132 4.12 -13.00 -23.08
CA THR A 132 2.76 -12.49 -23.23
C THR A 132 1.80 -13.35 -22.40
N ILE A 133 1.08 -12.74 -21.46
CA ILE A 133 0.02 -13.37 -20.67
C ILE A 133 -1.20 -12.45 -20.72
N ALA A 134 -2.36 -12.98 -21.12
CA ALA A 134 -3.60 -12.22 -21.22
C ALA A 134 -3.43 -10.89 -21.97
N GLU A 135 -2.77 -10.94 -23.14
CA GLU A 135 -2.45 -9.80 -24.01
C GLU A 135 -1.49 -8.74 -23.42
N LYS A 136 -0.99 -8.96 -22.20
CA LYS A 136 -0.03 -8.08 -21.52
C LYS A 136 1.40 -8.61 -21.69
N GLN A 137 2.36 -7.70 -21.86
CA GLN A 137 3.78 -8.04 -21.73
C GLN A 137 4.16 -8.10 -20.26
N VAL A 138 4.41 -9.31 -19.76
CA VAL A 138 4.67 -9.60 -18.35
C VAL A 138 6.08 -10.13 -18.19
N TYR A 139 6.84 -9.54 -17.27
CA TYR A 139 8.07 -10.15 -16.78
C TYR A 139 7.75 -11.20 -15.73
N GLN A 140 8.33 -12.38 -15.86
CA GLN A 140 8.29 -13.44 -14.86
C GLN A 140 9.71 -13.74 -14.40
N THR A 141 9.88 -13.98 -13.11
CA THR A 141 11.08 -14.61 -12.54
C THR A 141 10.69 -15.54 -11.39
N THR A 142 11.65 -16.31 -10.88
CA THR A 142 11.49 -17.20 -9.72
C THR A 142 12.54 -16.87 -8.68
N SER A 143 12.12 -16.74 -7.42
CA SER A 143 13.03 -16.62 -6.27
C SER A 143 12.41 -17.30 -5.07
N ASP A 144 13.23 -17.92 -4.22
CA ASP A 144 12.76 -18.65 -3.02
C ASP A 144 11.63 -19.66 -3.29
N ASN A 145 11.67 -20.31 -4.46
CA ASN A 145 10.65 -21.24 -4.98
C ASN A 145 9.26 -20.61 -5.23
N LEU A 146 9.20 -19.29 -5.37
CA LEU A 146 7.99 -18.54 -5.69
C LEU A 146 8.17 -17.86 -7.04
N SER A 147 7.11 -17.90 -7.85
CA SER A 147 7.07 -17.11 -9.08
C SER A 147 6.66 -15.68 -8.75
N HIS A 148 7.32 -14.74 -9.41
CA HIS A 148 7.07 -13.32 -9.32
C HIS A 148 6.72 -12.82 -10.71
N TYR A 149 5.72 -11.96 -10.80
CA TYR A 149 5.28 -11.39 -12.07
C TYR A 149 5.13 -9.89 -11.93
N PHE A 150 5.52 -9.15 -12.96
CA PHE A 150 5.29 -7.72 -13.01
C PHE A 150 5.13 -7.20 -14.42
N TRP A 151 4.31 -6.16 -14.54
CA TRP A 151 4.01 -5.54 -15.82
C TRP A 151 3.55 -4.10 -15.65
N VAL A 152 3.48 -3.39 -16.78
CA VAL A 152 2.93 -2.04 -16.88
C VAL A 152 1.59 -2.11 -17.59
N ASP A 153 0.64 -1.33 -17.09
CA ASP A 153 -0.60 -1.03 -17.79
C ASP A 153 -0.99 0.44 -17.53
N GLY A 154 -0.86 1.27 -18.57
CA GLY A 154 -0.94 2.72 -18.47
C GLY A 154 0.13 3.31 -17.55
N ASP A 155 -0.28 4.18 -16.64
CA ASP A 155 0.55 4.81 -15.61
C ASP A 155 0.77 3.95 -14.35
N TRP A 156 0.47 2.65 -14.42
CA TRP A 156 0.57 1.71 -13.31
C TRP A 156 1.61 0.63 -13.55
N ILE A 157 2.29 0.25 -12.48
CA ILE A 157 3.00 -1.02 -12.38
C ILE A 157 2.24 -1.93 -11.43
N PHE A 158 2.06 -3.17 -11.86
CA PHE A 158 1.54 -4.24 -11.04
C PHE A 158 2.63 -5.27 -10.80
N TYR A 159 2.72 -5.75 -9.56
CA TYR A 159 3.61 -6.83 -9.18
C TYR A 159 2.83 -7.83 -8.34
N ILE A 160 2.92 -9.12 -8.69
CA ILE A 160 2.22 -10.19 -7.96
C ILE A 160 3.16 -11.30 -7.53
N VAL A 161 2.82 -11.91 -6.39
CA VAL A 161 3.41 -13.14 -5.87
C VAL A 161 2.26 -14.12 -5.56
N PRO A 162 1.91 -15.01 -6.50
CA PRO A 162 0.93 -16.05 -6.25
C PRO A 162 1.56 -17.22 -5.47
N HIS A 163 1.06 -17.51 -4.27
CA HIS A 163 1.43 -18.66 -3.46
C HIS A 163 0.38 -19.76 -3.62
N ASN A 164 0.78 -20.91 -4.18
CA ASN A 164 -0.08 -22.07 -4.45
C ASN A 164 -1.25 -21.75 -5.42
N PHE A 165 -0.93 -21.09 -6.53
CA PHE A 165 -1.85 -20.93 -7.66
C PHE A 165 -1.32 -21.71 -8.87
N THR A 166 -2.23 -22.21 -9.69
CA THR A 166 -1.88 -22.79 -10.98
C THR A 166 -1.46 -21.70 -11.97
N GLN A 167 -0.83 -22.10 -13.08
CA GLN A 167 -0.51 -21.18 -14.17
C GLN A 167 -1.77 -20.57 -14.79
N GLU A 168 -2.85 -21.34 -14.89
CA GLU A 168 -4.15 -20.89 -15.40
C GLU A 168 -4.76 -19.84 -14.47
N GLU A 169 -4.84 -20.12 -13.17
CA GLU A 169 -5.32 -19.14 -12.18
C GLU A 169 -4.46 -17.86 -12.19
N THR A 170 -3.14 -18.00 -12.36
CA THR A 170 -2.23 -16.85 -12.45
C THR A 170 -2.50 -16.01 -13.71
N ALA A 171 -2.79 -16.65 -14.85
CA ALA A 171 -3.15 -15.95 -16.07
C ALA A 171 -4.51 -15.22 -15.94
N GLU A 172 -5.49 -15.84 -15.28
CA GLU A 172 -6.78 -15.21 -14.96
C GLU A 172 -6.62 -14.01 -14.03
N ILE A 173 -5.76 -14.12 -13.02
CA ILE A 173 -5.39 -13.01 -12.12
C ILE A 173 -4.79 -11.84 -12.93
N ILE A 174 -3.80 -12.10 -13.79
CA ILE A 174 -3.17 -11.08 -14.63
C ILE A 174 -4.19 -10.46 -15.61
N CYS A 175 -5.11 -11.27 -16.14
CA CYS A 175 -6.19 -10.78 -17.00
C CYS A 175 -7.11 -9.80 -16.25
N ALA A 176 -7.55 -10.19 -15.05
CA ALA A 176 -8.46 -9.40 -14.22
C ALA A 176 -7.81 -8.16 -13.59
N ILE A 177 -6.49 -8.16 -13.38
CA ILE A 177 -5.76 -6.99 -12.89
C ILE A 177 -5.46 -6.07 -14.08
N ARG A 178 -6.37 -5.10 -14.17
CA ARG A 178 -6.49 -4.02 -15.14
C ARG A 178 -6.60 -4.45 -16.60
N SER A 179 -7.76 -4.16 -17.17
CA SER A 179 -8.06 -3.75 -18.55
C SER A 179 -9.21 -2.78 -18.43
#